data_AF-A0A7U9S2U0-F1
#
_entry.id   AF-A0A7U9S2U0-F1
#
_cell.length_a   1.000
_cell.length_b   1.000
_cell.length_c   1.000
_cell.angle_alpha   90.00
_cell.angle_beta   90.00
_cell.angle_gamma   90.00
#
_symmetry.space_group_name_H-M   'P 1'
#
loop_
_entity.id
_entity.type
_entity.pdbx_description
1 polymer ?
#
loop_
_entity_poly.entity_id
_entity_poly.type
_entity_poly.pdbx_seq_one_letter_code
_entity_poly.pdbx_strand_id
1 'polypeptide(L)'
;MTYGLRVKDLIERKIGNIDFQHCRLSFTQSKAGSQYRAELLPPVKSALESYLAETDPLKKDRVLFYSTYAPYQPLSRWAVWSIVSRRINAAVNVSGRHQGAHAIRSSLASGLIADNVPYPVVQNVLGHADPNATRRYVAIDIERLRKYSLECPAATGKFLSYLESGEWR
;
A
#
# COMPACT_ATOMS: atom_id res chain seq x y z
N MET A 1 0.69 -8.03 5.14
CA MET A 1 0.64 -6.55 5.25
C MET A 1 -0.80 -6.14 5.52
N THR A 2 -1.06 -5.21 6.43
CA THR A 2 -2.36 -5.20 7.14
C THR A 2 -3.37 -4.12 6.72
N TYR A 3 -2.97 -2.88 6.40
CA TYR A 3 -3.95 -1.81 6.09
C TYR A 3 -3.66 -0.97 4.84
N GLY A 4 -2.44 -0.96 4.33
CA GLY A 4 -2.09 -0.22 3.11
C GLY A 4 -2.27 1.30 3.19
N LEU A 5 -2.32 1.92 4.37
CA LEU A 5 -2.57 3.36 4.53
C LEU A 5 -1.57 4.24 3.77
N ARG A 6 -2.02 5.41 3.29
CA ARG A 6 -1.10 6.41 2.73
C ARG A 6 -0.30 7.04 3.86
N VAL A 7 0.94 7.48 3.57
CA VAL A 7 1.80 8.13 4.57
C VAL A 7 1.14 9.37 5.17
N LYS A 8 0.48 10.20 4.36
CA LYS A 8 -0.25 11.38 4.85
C LYS A 8 -1.34 10.98 5.84
N ASP A 9 -2.08 9.92 5.50
CA ASP A 9 -3.13 9.36 6.35
C ASP A 9 -2.59 8.67 7.61
N LEU A 10 -1.29 8.42 7.72
CA LEU A 10 -0.63 7.87 8.91
C LEU A 10 -0.13 8.98 9.84
N ILE A 11 0.57 9.97 9.28
CA ILE A 11 1.23 11.04 10.05
C ILE A 11 0.25 12.09 10.60
N GLU A 12 -0.96 12.17 10.06
CA GLU A 12 -1.99 13.11 10.51
C GLU A 12 -2.95 12.48 11.54
N ARG A 13 -2.76 11.21 11.91
CA ARG A 13 -3.68 10.53 12.83
C ARG A 13 -3.36 10.87 14.26
N LYS A 14 -4.40 11.02 15.04
CA LYS A 14 -4.37 11.28 16.45
C LYS A 14 -4.71 10.01 17.22
N ILE A 15 -4.34 9.98 18.50
CA ILE A 15 -4.70 8.87 19.39
C ILE A 15 -6.22 8.70 19.44
N GLY A 16 -6.99 9.79 19.43
CA GLY A 16 -8.45 9.75 19.39
C GLY A 16 -9.08 9.09 18.16
N ASN A 17 -8.30 8.76 17.12
CA ASN A 17 -8.80 7.99 15.97
C ASN A 17 -8.79 6.47 16.21
N ILE A 18 -8.21 6.01 17.32
CA ILE A 18 -8.08 4.60 17.69
C ILE A 18 -8.94 4.32 18.91
N ASP A 19 -9.88 3.39 18.76
CA ASP A 19 -10.67 2.83 19.84
C ASP A 19 -10.07 1.49 20.26
N PHE A 20 -9.23 1.52 21.30
CA PHE A 20 -8.57 0.33 21.84
C PHE A 20 -9.54 -0.63 22.53
N GLN A 21 -10.66 -0.12 23.07
CA GLN A 21 -11.67 -0.92 23.75
C GLN A 21 -12.44 -1.79 22.76
N HIS A 22 -12.88 -1.19 21.65
CA HIS A 22 -13.64 -1.90 20.61
C HIS A 22 -12.78 -2.41 19.45
N CYS A 23 -11.45 -2.26 19.52
CA CYS A 23 -10.49 -2.60 18.48
C CYS A 23 -10.88 -2.00 17.12
N ARG A 24 -11.03 -0.67 17.04
CA ARG A 24 -11.38 0.02 15.80
C ARG A 24 -10.43 1.17 15.49
N LEU A 25 -10.14 1.32 14.21
CA LEU A 25 -9.46 2.48 13.65
C LEU A 25 -10.44 3.22 12.74
N SER A 26 -10.70 4.50 13.04
CA SER A 26 -11.63 5.31 12.27
C SER A 26 -11.15 6.75 12.06
N PHE A 27 -11.13 7.20 10.81
CA PHE A 27 -10.74 8.56 10.45
C PHE A 27 -11.19 8.93 9.03
N THR A 28 -11.19 10.23 8.72
CA THR A 28 -11.41 10.72 7.36
C THR A 28 -10.10 10.73 6.56
N GLN A 29 -10.09 10.10 5.38
CA GLN A 29 -8.89 10.07 4.54
C GLN A 29 -8.57 11.43 3.93
N SER A 30 -7.31 11.85 4.02
CA SER A 30 -6.87 13.19 3.62
C SER A 30 -6.85 13.41 2.10
N LYS A 31 -6.82 12.34 1.29
CA LYS A 31 -6.86 12.43 -0.18
C LYS A 31 -8.27 12.22 -0.76
N ALA A 32 -9.02 11.28 -0.21
CA ALA A 32 -10.32 10.88 -0.76
C ALA A 32 -11.51 11.60 -0.09
N GLY A 33 -11.32 12.16 1.11
CA GLY A 33 -12.41 12.75 1.90
C GLY A 33 -13.39 11.73 2.48
N SER A 34 -13.25 10.44 2.16
CA SER A 34 -14.12 9.37 2.63
C SER A 34 -13.77 8.92 4.05
N GLN A 35 -14.78 8.41 4.77
CA GLN A 35 -14.59 7.75 6.06
C GLN A 35 -13.85 6.42 5.85
N TYR A 36 -12.73 6.24 6.56
CA TYR A 36 -12.03 4.97 6.68
C TYR A 36 -12.39 4.35 8.02
N ARG A 37 -12.81 3.07 7.99
CA ARG A 37 -13.06 2.27 9.18
C ARG A 37 -12.45 0.89 8.97
N ALA A 38 -11.66 0.45 9.93
CA ALA A 38 -11.08 -0.89 9.93
C ALA A 38 -11.04 -1.44 11.36
N GLU A 39 -11.10 -2.76 11.47
CA GLU A 39 -10.78 -3.44 12.72
C GLU A 39 -9.30 -3.23 13.04
N LEU A 40 -9.00 -2.94 14.31
CA LEU A 40 -7.66 -2.87 14.83
C LEU A 40 -7.15 -4.28 15.09
N LEU A 41 -6.30 -4.76 14.21
CA LEU A 41 -5.79 -6.12 14.20
C LEU A 41 -4.90 -6.33 15.43
N PRO A 42 -4.98 -7.49 16.09
CA PRO A 42 -4.24 -7.78 17.31
C PRO A 42 -2.75 -7.41 17.28
N PRO A 43 -1.96 -7.77 16.22
CA PRO A 43 -0.55 -7.39 16.19
C PRO A 43 -0.32 -5.88 16.08
N VAL A 44 -1.25 -5.14 15.46
CA VAL A 44 -1.16 -3.68 15.35
C VAL A 44 -1.59 -3.02 16.67
N LYS A 45 -2.62 -3.54 17.33
CA LYS A 45 -3.03 -3.11 18.67
C LYS A 45 -1.86 -3.23 19.64
N SER A 46 -1.24 -4.41 19.72
CA SER A 46 -0.10 -4.66 20.60
C SER A 46 1.08 -3.73 20.29
N ALA A 47 1.44 -3.55 19.02
CA ALA A 47 2.51 -2.63 18.63
C ALA A 47 2.21 -1.17 19.02
N LEU A 48 0.95 -0.73 18.92
CA LEU A 48 0.53 0.61 19.31
C LEU A 48 0.53 0.79 20.83
N GLU A 49 0.11 -0.21 21.59
CA GLU A 49 0.15 -0.19 23.06
C GLU A 49 1.60 -0.12 23.56
N SER A 50 2.51 -0.92 23.00
CA SER A 50 3.94 -0.82 23.29
C SER A 50 4.51 0.56 22.95
N TYR A 51 4.16 1.09 21.78
CA TYR A 51 4.59 2.44 21.37
C TYR A 51 4.11 3.51 22.35
N LEU A 52 2.83 3.48 22.75
CA LEU A 52 2.24 4.45 23.67
C LEU A 52 2.77 4.31 25.11
N ALA A 53 3.19 3.13 25.53
CA ALA A 53 3.83 2.92 26.83
C ALA A 53 5.22 3.60 26.90
N GLU A 54 5.93 3.65 25.78
CA GLU A 54 7.25 4.28 25.67
C GLU A 54 7.16 5.80 25.42
N THR A 55 6.05 6.27 24.84
CA THR A 55 5.84 7.68 24.52
C THR A 55 4.76 8.27 25.41
N ASP A 56 5.11 9.05 26.44
CA ASP A 56 4.14 9.73 27.31
C ASP A 56 3.15 10.58 26.48
N PRO A 57 1.91 10.08 26.22
CA PRO A 57 1.02 10.66 25.26
C PRO A 57 0.17 11.71 25.95
N LEU A 58 0.77 12.88 26.21
CA LEU A 58 0.17 13.88 27.08
C LEU A 58 -1.23 14.40 26.65
N LYS A 59 -1.74 14.16 25.43
CA LYS A 59 -3.09 14.62 25.00
C LYS A 59 -3.70 13.75 23.88
N LYS A 60 -5.02 13.47 23.94
CA LYS A 60 -5.79 12.76 22.89
C LYS A 60 -5.75 13.45 21.51
N ASP A 61 -5.59 14.77 21.51
CA ASP A 61 -5.50 15.60 20.29
C ASP A 61 -4.12 15.62 19.64
N ARG A 62 -3.14 15.00 20.30
CA ARG A 62 -1.79 14.89 19.77
C ARG A 62 -1.78 13.89 18.61
N VAL A 63 -0.96 14.19 17.60
CA VAL A 63 -0.67 13.22 16.55
C VAL A 63 -0.10 11.94 17.19
N LEU A 64 -0.24 10.80 16.54
CA LEU A 64 0.22 9.54 17.09
C LEU A 64 1.74 9.45 17.02
N PHE A 65 2.34 9.72 15.85
CA PHE A 65 3.77 9.50 15.63
C PHE A 65 4.59 10.79 15.68
N TYR A 66 5.56 10.83 16.61
CA TYR A 66 6.47 11.95 16.82
C TYR A 66 7.95 11.56 16.66
N SER A 67 8.78 12.56 16.39
CA SER A 67 10.23 12.46 16.54
C SER A 67 10.59 12.09 17.97
N THR A 68 11.55 11.17 18.13
CA THR A 68 12.13 10.77 19.42
C THR A 68 13.23 11.74 19.90
N TYR A 69 13.66 12.66 19.04
CA TYR A 69 14.66 13.68 19.36
C TYR A 69 14.05 15.07 19.30
N ALA A 70 14.57 15.98 20.14
CA ALA A 70 14.22 17.38 20.08
C ALA A 70 14.58 17.98 18.71
N PRO A 71 13.73 18.85 18.14
CA PRO A 71 12.41 19.23 18.64
C PRO A 71 11.37 18.11 18.43
N TYR A 72 10.58 17.81 19.47
CA TYR A 72 9.56 16.75 19.45
C TYR A 72 8.37 17.12 18.56
N GLN A 73 8.50 16.89 17.26
CA GLN A 73 7.52 17.26 16.24
C GLN A 73 6.86 16.03 15.60
N PRO A 74 5.66 16.18 15.00
CA PRO A 74 5.05 15.11 14.21
C PRO A 74 6.00 14.59 13.13
N LEU A 75 5.98 13.28 12.87
CA LEU A 75 6.83 12.72 11.82
C LEU A 75 6.49 13.31 10.46
N SER A 76 7.53 13.72 9.73
CA SER A 76 7.39 14.16 8.35
C SER A 76 7.22 12.97 7.40
N ARG A 77 6.69 13.21 6.20
CA ARG A 77 6.62 12.19 5.13
C ARG A 77 7.98 11.57 4.82
N TRP A 78 9.03 12.38 4.86
CA TRP A 78 10.40 11.94 4.59
C TRP A 78 10.94 11.06 5.73
N ALA A 79 10.65 11.40 6.99
CA ALA A 79 11.03 10.58 8.14
C ALA A 79 10.41 9.17 8.05
N VAL A 80 9.11 9.09 7.74
CA VAL A 80 8.43 7.79 7.53
C VAL A 80 9.06 7.03 6.37
N TRP A 81 9.33 7.69 5.24
CA TRP A 81 10.01 7.04 4.12
C TRP A 81 11.38 6.48 4.52
N SER A 82 12.21 7.27 5.21
CA SER A 82 13.54 6.87 5.67
C SER A 82 13.49 5.66 6.61
N ILE A 83 12.59 5.69 7.60
CA ILE A 83 12.39 4.58 8.54
C ILE A 83 11.98 3.31 7.80
N VAL A 84 10.97 3.41 6.93
CA VAL A 84 10.43 2.25 6.21
C VAL A 84 11.44 1.68 5.22
N SER A 85 12.08 2.54 4.41
CA SER A 85 13.09 2.12 3.44
C SER A 85 14.27 1.43 4.13
N ARG A 86 14.75 1.96 5.27
CA ARG A 86 15.81 1.32 6.06
C ARG A 86 15.41 -0.08 6.52
N ARG A 87 14.18 -0.24 7.03
CA ARG A 87 13.67 -1.54 7.49
C ARG A 87 13.52 -2.54 6.33
N ILE A 88 13.05 -2.08 5.17
CA ILE A 88 12.96 -2.92 3.96
C ILE A 88 14.35 -3.38 3.53
N ASN A 89 15.32 -2.46 3.43
CA ASN A 89 16.67 -2.76 2.98
C ASN A 89 17.43 -3.71 3.93
N ALA A 90 17.10 -3.68 5.23
CA ALA A 90 17.67 -4.60 6.21
C ALA A 90 17.06 -6.01 6.15
N ALA A 91 15.85 -6.16 5.62
CA ALA A 91 15.11 -7.43 5.61
C ALA A 91 15.10 -8.13 4.25
N VAL A 92 15.24 -7.38 3.14
CA VAL A 92 15.05 -7.90 1.78
C VAL A 92 16.03 -7.26 0.81
N ASN A 93 16.56 -8.05 -0.13
CA ASN A 93 17.32 -7.51 -1.25
C ASN A 93 16.38 -6.76 -2.21
N VAL A 94 16.60 -5.46 -2.33
CA VAL A 94 15.76 -4.54 -3.08
C VAL A 94 16.16 -4.39 -4.54
N SER A 95 17.35 -4.81 -4.99
CA SER A 95 17.80 -4.84 -6.39
C SER A 95 17.25 -3.71 -7.31
N GLY A 96 17.30 -2.45 -6.86
CA GLY A 96 16.81 -1.28 -7.63
C GLY A 96 15.29 -1.07 -7.67
N ARG A 97 14.50 -1.85 -6.93
CA ARG A 97 13.05 -1.67 -6.79
C ARG A 97 12.72 -0.47 -5.91
N HIS A 98 11.52 0.09 -6.11
CA HIS A 98 11.00 1.17 -5.28
C HIS A 98 10.99 0.79 -3.79
N GLN A 99 11.39 1.73 -2.95
CA GLN A 99 11.49 1.56 -1.50
C GLN A 99 10.53 2.50 -0.76
N GLY A 100 10.14 2.11 0.45
CA GLY A 100 9.34 2.92 1.37
C GLY A 100 7.86 2.55 1.39
N ALA A 101 7.06 3.38 2.04
CA ALA A 101 5.65 3.08 2.32
C ALA A 101 4.79 2.86 1.08
N HIS A 102 5.11 3.51 -0.05
CA HIS A 102 4.38 3.27 -1.30
C HIS A 102 4.65 1.87 -1.85
N ALA A 103 5.87 1.34 -1.70
CA ALA A 103 6.19 -0.02 -2.11
C ALA A 103 5.43 -1.07 -1.28
N ILE A 104 5.29 -0.84 0.03
CA ILE A 104 4.45 -1.67 0.91
C ILE A 104 3.00 -1.66 0.43
N ARG A 105 2.45 -0.48 0.14
CA ARG A 105 1.07 -0.34 -0.34
C ARG A 105 0.86 -1.04 -1.68
N SER A 106 1.78 -0.89 -2.62
CA SER A 106 1.73 -1.58 -3.90
C SER A 106 1.82 -3.10 -3.74
N SER A 107 2.68 -3.57 -2.83
CA SER A 107 2.83 -5.01 -2.54
C SER A 107 1.55 -5.60 -1.95
N LEU A 108 0.87 -4.87 -1.05
CA LEU A 108 -0.44 -5.28 -0.53
C LEU A 108 -1.47 -5.40 -1.66
N ALA A 109 -1.56 -4.40 -2.54
CA ALA A 109 -2.50 -4.40 -3.65
C ALA A 109 -2.26 -5.59 -4.59
N SER A 110 -1.00 -5.81 -4.98
CA SER A 110 -0.63 -6.95 -5.83
C SER A 110 -0.92 -8.29 -5.16
N GLY A 111 -0.65 -8.42 -3.85
CA GLY A 111 -0.96 -9.63 -3.08
C GLY A 111 -2.46 -9.94 -3.06
N LEU A 112 -3.31 -8.95 -2.76
CA LEU A 112 -4.76 -9.14 -2.77
C LEU A 112 -5.29 -9.57 -4.15
N ILE A 113 -4.72 -9.03 -5.23
CA ILE A 113 -5.11 -9.39 -6.59
C ILE A 113 -4.68 -10.82 -6.91
N ALA A 114 -3.46 -11.21 -6.52
CA ALA A 114 -2.95 -12.58 -6.65
C ALA A 114 -3.80 -13.58 -5.85
N ASP A 115 -4.29 -13.18 -4.67
CA ASP A 115 -5.21 -13.95 -3.82
C ASP A 115 -6.66 -13.97 -4.33
N ASN A 116 -6.87 -13.53 -5.57
CA ASN A 116 -8.16 -13.46 -6.25
C ASN A 116 -9.22 -12.55 -5.61
N VAL A 117 -8.83 -11.58 -4.77
CA VAL A 117 -9.76 -10.61 -4.20
C VAL A 117 -10.35 -9.72 -5.31
N PRO A 118 -11.68 -9.51 -5.36
CA PRO A 118 -12.30 -8.66 -6.38
C PRO A 118 -11.76 -7.23 -6.38
N TYR A 119 -11.52 -6.65 -7.56
CA TYR A 119 -10.98 -5.29 -7.69
C TYR A 119 -11.73 -4.20 -6.90
N PRO A 120 -13.08 -4.19 -6.81
CA PRO A 120 -13.80 -3.22 -5.99
C PRO A 120 -13.44 -3.31 -4.50
N VAL A 121 -13.18 -4.52 -4.01
CA VAL A 121 -12.75 -4.75 -2.62
C VAL A 121 -11.32 -4.24 -2.43
N VAL A 122 -10.41 -4.50 -3.36
CA VAL A 122 -9.04 -3.97 -3.33
C VAL A 122 -9.05 -2.44 -3.37
N GLN A 123 -9.91 -1.82 -4.18
CA GLN A 123 -10.12 -0.37 -4.24
C GLN A 123 -10.56 0.21 -2.91
N ASN A 124 -11.52 -0.43 -2.25
CA ASN A 124 -12.02 -0.03 -0.95
C ASN A 124 -10.93 -0.13 0.13
N VAL A 125 -10.19 -1.24 0.18
CA VAL A 125 -9.06 -1.41 1.11
C VAL A 125 -8.01 -0.32 0.91
N LEU A 126 -7.73 0.04 -0.34
CA LEU A 126 -6.79 1.09 -0.67
C LEU A 126 -7.37 2.50 -0.45
N GLY A 127 -8.69 2.70 -0.38
CA GLY A 127 -9.29 4.03 -0.38
C GLY A 127 -9.02 4.79 -1.68
N HIS A 128 -9.22 4.09 -2.81
CA HIS A 128 -9.23 4.70 -4.14
C HIS A 128 -10.67 5.10 -4.49
N ALA A 129 -10.91 6.40 -4.67
CA ALA A 129 -12.19 6.89 -5.18
C ALA A 129 -12.30 6.76 -6.72
N ASP A 130 -11.16 6.73 -7.41
CA ASP A 130 -11.08 6.57 -8.87
C ASP A 130 -10.72 5.12 -9.25
N PRO A 131 -11.58 4.42 -10.02
CA PRO A 131 -11.29 3.08 -10.54
C PRO A 131 -9.98 2.99 -11.33
N ASN A 132 -9.58 4.06 -12.02
CA ASN A 132 -8.38 4.09 -12.86
C ASN A 132 -7.09 3.98 -12.04
N ALA A 133 -7.09 4.39 -10.77
CA ALA A 133 -5.93 4.25 -9.88
C ALA A 133 -5.55 2.78 -9.60
N THR A 134 -6.43 1.84 -9.94
CA THR A 134 -6.24 0.40 -9.76
C THR A 134 -5.83 -0.30 -11.06
N ARG A 135 -5.96 0.38 -12.21
CA ARG A 135 -5.61 -0.13 -13.54
C ARG A 135 -4.14 -0.55 -13.65
N ARG A 136 -3.27 0.12 -12.90
CA ARG A 136 -1.85 -0.25 -12.78
C ARG A 136 -1.64 -1.64 -12.18
N TYR A 137 -2.58 -2.15 -11.38
CA TYR A 137 -2.52 -3.51 -10.84
C TYR A 137 -3.26 -4.54 -11.71
N VAL A 138 -4.21 -4.11 -12.55
CA VAL A 138 -4.82 -4.98 -13.57
C VAL A 138 -3.77 -5.45 -14.57
N ALA A 139 -2.88 -4.56 -15.00
CA ALA A 139 -1.78 -4.89 -15.92
C ALA A 139 -0.77 -5.91 -15.34
N ILE A 140 -0.71 -6.05 -14.02
CA ILE A 140 0.17 -7.02 -13.34
C ILE A 140 -0.42 -8.43 -13.42
N ASP A 141 -1.73 -8.56 -13.59
CA ASP A 141 -2.43 -9.84 -13.68
C ASP A 141 -2.45 -10.38 -15.12
N ILE A 142 -1.24 -10.56 -15.68
CA ILE A 142 -1.03 -11.07 -17.04
C ILE A 142 -1.73 -12.42 -17.24
N GLU A 143 -1.74 -13.30 -16.22
CA GLU A 143 -2.36 -14.61 -16.32
C GLU A 143 -3.88 -14.54 -16.43
N ARG A 144 -4.56 -13.63 -15.73
CA ARG A 144 -5.99 -13.40 -15.98
C ARG A 144 -6.24 -12.71 -17.31
N LEU A 145 -5.41 -11.74 -17.69
CA LEU A 145 -5.55 -11.06 -18.98
C LEU A 145 -5.41 -12.04 -20.16
N ARG A 146 -4.57 -13.07 -20.05
CA ARG A 146 -4.48 -14.16 -21.04
C ARG A 146 -5.79 -14.92 -21.23
N LYS A 147 -6.62 -15.08 -20.19
CA LYS A 147 -7.93 -15.76 -20.34
C LYS A 147 -8.92 -14.96 -21.17
N TYR A 148 -8.71 -13.65 -21.26
CA TYR A 148 -9.55 -12.73 -22.02
C TYR A 148 -8.82 -12.20 -23.26
N SER A 149 -7.65 -12.75 -23.60
CA SER A 149 -6.98 -12.39 -24.86
C SER A 149 -7.77 -13.00 -26.01
N LEU A 150 -7.95 -12.21 -27.07
CA LEU A 150 -8.40 -12.74 -28.35
C LEU A 150 -7.40 -13.77 -28.86
N GLU A 151 -7.88 -14.75 -29.63
CA GLU A 151 -6.99 -15.69 -30.31
C GLU A 151 -5.96 -14.90 -31.13
N CYS A 152 -4.70 -15.29 -31.00
CA CYS A 152 -3.64 -14.68 -31.79
C CYS A 152 -3.91 -15.02 -33.27
N PRO A 153 -4.11 -14.02 -34.15
CA PRO A 153 -4.30 -14.30 -35.56
C PRO A 153 -3.07 -15.03 -36.10
N ALA A 154 -3.28 -15.95 -37.04
CA ALA A 154 -2.19 -16.63 -37.70
C ALA A 154 -1.19 -15.60 -38.27
N ALA A 155 0.10 -15.82 -38.01
CA ALA A 155 1.15 -14.97 -38.56
C ALA A 155 1.02 -14.99 -40.09
N THR A 156 1.02 -13.82 -40.72
CA THR A 156 0.93 -13.68 -42.18
C THR A 156 1.97 -12.67 -42.68
N GLY A 157 2.30 -12.76 -43.97
CA GLY A 157 3.24 -11.86 -44.64
C GLY A 157 4.65 -11.91 -44.03
N LYS A 158 5.27 -10.72 -43.88
CA LYS A 158 6.66 -10.58 -43.41
C LYS A 158 6.90 -11.14 -42.01
N PHE A 159 5.88 -11.15 -41.15
CA PHE A 159 5.98 -11.69 -39.81
C PHE A 159 6.09 -13.22 -39.81
N LEU A 160 5.34 -13.89 -40.70
CA LEU A 160 5.46 -15.34 -40.89
C LEU A 160 6.85 -15.71 -41.44
N SER A 161 7.32 -15.00 -42.47
CA SER A 161 8.65 -15.26 -43.02
C SER A 161 9.77 -15.04 -42.00
N TYR A 162 9.60 -14.07 -41.09
CA TYR A 162 10.52 -13.86 -39.98
C TYR A 162 10.51 -15.02 -38.97
N LEU A 163 9.33 -15.53 -38.61
CA LEU A 163 9.22 -16.68 -37.71
C LEU A 163 9.81 -17.96 -38.31
N GLU A 164 9.72 -18.15 -39.64
CA GLU A 164 10.23 -19.32 -40.34
C GLU A 164 11.74 -19.25 -40.66
N SER A 165 12.26 -18.06 -40.99
CA SER A 165 13.64 -17.89 -41.47
C SER A 165 14.60 -17.24 -40.46
N GLY A 166 14.08 -16.57 -39.42
CA GLY A 166 14.88 -15.78 -38.48
C GLY A 166 15.44 -14.47 -39.05
N GLU A 167 15.21 -14.19 -40.34
CA GLU A 167 15.67 -12.98 -41.03
C GLU A 167 14.52 -12.01 -41.26
N TRP A 168 14.73 -10.74 -40.94
CA TRP A 168 13.76 -9.66 -41.23
C TRP A 168 14.07 -9.06 -42.61
N ARG A 169 13.19 -9.28 -43.60
CA ARG A 169 13.29 -8.74 -44.97
C ARG A 169 12.17 -7.75 -45.29
#